data_AF-A0A3Q0ITW2-F1
#
_entry.id   AF-A0A3Q0ITW2-F1
#
_cell.length_a   1.000
_cell.length_b   1.000
_cell.length_c   1.000
_cell.angle_alpha   90.00
_cell.angle_beta   90.00
_cell.angle_gamma   90.00
#
_symmetry.space_group_name_H-M   'P 1'
#
loop_
_entity.id
_entity.type
_entity.pdbx_description
1 polymer ?
#
loop_
_entity_poly.entity_id
_entity_poly.type
_entity_poly.pdbx_seq_one_letter_code
_entity_poly.pdbx_strand_id
1 'polypeptide(L)'
;MAEKAVQAVKTGELKIIPDHHTKTWYQWLENNRDWCISRQLWWGHRIPAYYVSFNDPAKKPKNVTEYELWVSGRSKEEAEQKAISKFNVTQADISLRQDEDVLDTWFSSGLFPFSVFGWPDKVTEYELWVFLHPIVRDAHGRKMSKSLGNVIDPLDVVKGISLAGLQGRLLQDSNLEAAERQRAADGQKRDYPQGIPECGTDALRFALAAYMSQGERTGRVL
;
A
#
# COMPACT_ATOMS: atom_id res chain seq x y z
N MET A 1 -2.41 -17.70 -7.39
CA MET A 1 -2.71 -16.28 -7.73
C MET A 1 -1.67 -15.72 -8.68
N ALA A 2 -0.39 -15.78 -8.34
CA ALA A 2 0.71 -15.26 -9.16
C ALA A 2 0.69 -15.77 -10.62
N GLU A 3 0.47 -17.07 -10.83
CA GLU A 3 0.38 -17.65 -12.17
C GLU A 3 -0.67 -16.97 -13.06
N LYS A 4 -1.88 -16.71 -12.54
CA LYS A 4 -2.94 -16.01 -13.29
C LYS A 4 -2.50 -14.60 -13.69
N ALA A 5 -1.84 -13.88 -12.78
CA ALA A 5 -1.33 -12.54 -13.06
C ALA A 5 -0.20 -12.53 -14.09
N VAL A 6 0.66 -13.56 -14.10
CA VAL A 6 1.68 -13.76 -15.16
C VAL A 6 1.01 -14.04 -16.51
N GLN A 7 -0.01 -14.91 -16.54
CA GLN A 7 -0.71 -15.25 -17.77
C GLN A 7 -1.47 -14.06 -18.36
N ALA A 8 -2.08 -13.21 -17.54
CA ALA A 8 -2.75 -11.99 -18.02
C ALA A 8 -1.81 -11.05 -18.80
N VAL A 9 -0.55 -10.94 -18.38
CA VAL A 9 0.46 -10.16 -19.12
C VAL A 9 0.93 -10.90 -20.38
N LYS A 10 1.11 -12.23 -20.30
CA LYS A 10 1.55 -13.04 -21.46
C LYS A 10 0.52 -13.09 -22.59
N THR A 11 -0.77 -13.11 -22.27
CA THR A 11 -1.88 -13.14 -23.23
C THR A 11 -2.24 -11.76 -23.78
N GLY A 12 -1.75 -10.68 -23.15
CA GLY A 12 -2.06 -9.30 -23.52
C GLY A 12 -3.34 -8.75 -22.89
N GLU A 13 -4.02 -9.51 -22.03
CA GLU A 13 -5.16 -9.03 -21.23
C GLU A 13 -4.77 -7.87 -20.29
N LEU A 14 -3.51 -7.86 -19.82
CA LEU A 14 -2.91 -6.81 -19.01
C LEU A 14 -1.66 -6.26 -19.70
N LYS A 15 -1.66 -4.97 -20.03
CA LYS A 15 -0.50 -4.30 -20.66
C LYS A 15 0.28 -3.47 -19.65
N ILE A 16 1.58 -3.73 -19.55
CA ILE A 16 2.50 -2.94 -18.70
C ILE A 16 3.25 -1.95 -19.58
N ILE A 17 3.26 -0.68 -19.17
CA ILE A 17 3.93 0.42 -19.86
C ILE A 17 4.83 1.15 -18.86
N PRO A 18 6.12 1.34 -19.15
CA PRO A 18 6.86 0.78 -20.28
C PRO A 18 7.01 -0.75 -20.25
N ASP A 19 7.14 -1.36 -21.43
CA ASP A 19 7.20 -2.83 -21.62
C ASP A 19 8.41 -3.49 -20.96
N HIS A 20 9.53 -2.79 -20.80
CA HIS A 20 10.73 -3.32 -20.15
C HIS A 20 10.51 -3.71 -18.67
N HIS A 21 9.46 -3.20 -18.01
CA HIS A 21 9.09 -3.62 -16.66
C HIS A 21 8.42 -5.00 -16.59
N THR A 22 8.00 -5.57 -17.73
CA THR A 22 7.44 -6.93 -17.79
C THR A 22 8.41 -7.98 -17.22
N LYS A 23 9.71 -7.82 -17.45
CA LYS A 23 10.73 -8.72 -16.89
C LYS A 23 10.74 -8.68 -15.36
N THR A 24 10.70 -7.49 -14.77
CA THR A 24 10.63 -7.31 -13.31
C THR A 24 9.35 -7.92 -12.74
N TRP A 25 8.23 -7.75 -13.44
CA TRP A 25 6.95 -8.35 -13.08
C TRP A 25 7.02 -9.89 -13.00
N TYR A 26 7.57 -10.53 -14.04
CA TYR A 26 7.73 -11.99 -14.05
C TYR A 26 8.68 -12.47 -12.96
N GLN A 27 9.85 -11.83 -12.82
CA GLN A 27 10.83 -12.20 -11.80
C GLN A 27 10.24 -12.17 -10.38
N TRP A 28 9.40 -11.18 -10.09
CA TRP A 28 8.76 -11.07 -8.78
C TRP A 28 7.66 -12.12 -8.57
N LEU A 29 6.79 -12.33 -9.55
CA LEU A 29 5.67 -13.26 -9.43
C LEU A 29 6.05 -14.74 -9.52
N GLU A 30 7.05 -15.08 -10.34
CA GLU A 30 7.49 -16.47 -10.51
C GLU A 30 8.26 -17.00 -9.29
N ASN A 31 8.84 -16.11 -8.47
CA ASN A 31 9.60 -16.44 -7.26
C ASN A 31 8.89 -15.99 -5.98
N ASN A 32 7.57 -15.81 -6.03
CA ASN A 32 6.83 -15.34 -4.86
C ASN A 32 6.80 -16.41 -3.76
N ARG A 33 6.66 -15.95 -2.52
CA ARG A 33 6.46 -16.82 -1.36
C ARG A 33 5.09 -16.54 -0.75
N ASP A 34 4.68 -17.43 0.15
CA ASP A 34 3.46 -17.21 0.92
C ASP A 34 3.52 -15.86 1.64
N TRP A 35 2.44 -15.11 1.50
CA TRP A 35 2.29 -13.80 2.09
C TRP A 35 1.58 -13.93 3.42
N CYS A 36 2.29 -13.63 4.51
CA CYS A 36 1.66 -13.43 5.81
C CYS A 36 0.84 -12.13 5.77
N ILE A 37 -0.48 -12.27 5.75
CA ILE A 37 -1.45 -11.16 5.66
C ILE A 37 -1.87 -10.60 7.03
N SER A 38 -1.51 -11.24 8.15
CA SER A 38 -1.87 -10.78 9.49
C SER A 38 -0.81 -9.85 10.08
N ARG A 39 -1.25 -8.87 10.87
CA ARG A 39 -0.39 -7.87 11.52
C ARG A 39 -0.88 -7.60 12.94
N GLN A 40 0.05 -7.58 13.90
CA GLN A 40 -0.19 -7.19 15.29
C GLN A 40 -0.15 -5.66 15.43
N LEU A 41 -1.06 -4.97 14.76
CA LEU A 41 -1.18 -3.51 14.76
C LEU A 41 -2.56 -3.10 15.25
N TRP A 42 -2.67 -1.89 15.81
CA TRP A 42 -3.95 -1.36 16.26
C TRP A 42 -4.78 -0.75 15.12
N TRP A 43 -4.11 -0.28 14.06
CA TRP A 43 -4.76 0.35 12.92
C TRP A 43 -4.81 -0.61 11.72
N GLY A 44 -6.02 -0.97 11.30
CA GLY A 44 -6.27 -1.80 10.13
C GLY A 44 -7.64 -2.46 10.20
N HIS A 45 -8.02 -3.18 9.14
CA HIS A 45 -9.25 -3.95 9.13
C HIS A 45 -9.05 -5.23 9.94
N ARG A 46 -9.87 -5.44 10.97
CA ARG A 46 -9.83 -6.67 11.78
C ARG A 46 -10.08 -7.89 10.91
N ILE A 47 -9.26 -8.93 11.07
CA ILE A 47 -9.42 -10.16 10.30
C ILE A 47 -10.79 -10.76 10.67
N PRO A 48 -11.63 -11.10 9.68
CA PRO A 48 -12.96 -11.68 9.92
C PRO A 48 -12.87 -13.18 10.26
N ALA A 49 -11.96 -13.53 11.17
CA ALA A 49 -11.72 -14.88 11.66
C ALA A 49 -12.03 -14.95 13.16
N TYR A 50 -12.68 -16.02 13.58
CA TYR A 50 -13.17 -16.22 14.94
C TYR A 50 -12.71 -17.58 15.44
N TYR A 51 -12.12 -17.59 16.63
CA TYR A 51 -11.74 -18.81 17.34
C TYR A 51 -12.94 -19.35 18.10
N VAL A 52 -13.21 -20.64 17.94
CA VAL A 52 -14.31 -21.35 18.61
C VAL A 52 -13.79 -22.02 19.87
N SER A 53 -14.33 -21.59 21.01
CA SER A 53 -14.12 -22.22 22.32
C SER A 53 -15.36 -23.01 22.71
N PHE A 54 -15.17 -24.18 23.33
CA PHE A 54 -16.26 -25.01 23.84
C PHE A 54 -16.41 -24.79 25.33
N ASN A 55 -17.63 -24.48 25.79
CA ASN A 55 -17.93 -24.27 27.20
C ASN A 55 -17.81 -25.59 27.99
N ASP A 56 -18.18 -26.71 27.36
CA ASP A 56 -18.02 -28.06 27.89
C ASP A 56 -16.88 -28.79 27.15
N PRO A 57 -15.77 -29.15 27.84
CA PRO A 57 -14.68 -29.92 27.26
C PRO A 57 -15.10 -31.26 26.63
N ALA A 58 -16.19 -31.88 27.10
CA ALA A 58 -16.68 -33.15 26.55
C ALA A 58 -17.27 -33.01 25.13
N LYS A 59 -17.72 -31.79 24.77
CA LYS A 59 -18.27 -31.48 23.44
C LYS A 59 -17.19 -31.06 22.45
N LYS A 60 -15.96 -30.81 22.89
CA LYS A 60 -14.82 -30.56 22.01
C LYS A 60 -14.48 -31.85 21.25
N PRO A 61 -14.48 -31.85 19.91
CA PRO A 61 -14.13 -33.06 19.18
C PRO A 61 -12.65 -33.43 19.41
N LYS A 62 -12.39 -34.71 19.69
CA LYS A 62 -11.08 -35.19 20.18
C LYS A 62 -9.94 -35.14 19.13
N ASN A 63 -10.26 -35.11 17.84
CA ASN A 63 -9.29 -35.17 16.74
C ASN A 63 -9.07 -33.82 16.03
N VAL A 64 -9.45 -32.71 16.66
CA VAL A 64 -9.42 -31.39 16.02
C VAL A 64 -8.18 -30.63 16.47
N THR A 65 -7.39 -30.20 15.49
CA THR A 65 -6.22 -29.34 15.69
C THR A 65 -6.63 -27.91 16.04
N GLU A 66 -5.73 -27.13 16.63
CA GLU A 66 -6.01 -25.74 16.98
C GLU A 66 -6.38 -24.88 15.75
N TYR A 67 -5.76 -25.15 14.59
CA TYR A 67 -6.07 -24.46 13.34
C TYR A 67 -7.49 -24.71 12.84
N GLU A 68 -8.04 -25.88 13.11
CA GLU A 68 -9.39 -26.24 12.69
C GLU A 68 -10.47 -25.58 13.57
N LEU A 69 -10.11 -25.00 14.71
CA LEU A 69 -11.02 -24.27 15.59
C LEU A 69 -11.35 -22.85 15.11
N TRP A 70 -10.72 -22.40 14.04
CA TRP A 70 -10.99 -21.10 13.44
C TRP A 70 -12.07 -21.19 12.36
N VAL A 71 -12.95 -20.19 12.35
CA VAL A 71 -14.00 -19.99 11.34
C VAL A 71 -14.03 -18.55 10.85
N SER A 72 -14.20 -18.34 9.55
CA SER A 72 -14.30 -16.99 8.97
C SER A 72 -15.76 -16.57 8.72
N GLY A 73 -16.13 -15.34 9.04
CA GLY A 73 -17.48 -14.79 8.82
C GLY A 73 -17.47 -13.27 8.73
N ARG A 74 -18.35 -12.68 7.90
CA ARG A 74 -18.44 -11.22 7.78
C ARG A 74 -19.04 -10.56 9.02
N SER A 75 -19.80 -11.32 9.77
CA SER A 75 -20.29 -10.97 11.10
C SER A 75 -20.08 -12.13 12.06
N LYS A 76 -20.25 -11.85 13.36
CA LYS A 76 -20.14 -12.87 14.41
C LYS A 76 -21.21 -13.95 14.24
N GLU A 77 -22.42 -13.57 13.84
CA GLU A 77 -23.56 -14.46 13.63
C GLU A 77 -23.30 -15.43 12.45
N GLU A 78 -22.70 -14.94 11.36
CA GLU A 78 -22.31 -15.79 10.22
C GLU A 78 -21.24 -16.81 10.66
N ALA A 79 -20.26 -16.37 11.47
CA ALA A 79 -19.23 -17.24 12.01
C ALA A 79 -19.81 -18.28 12.98
N GLU A 80 -20.77 -17.90 13.82
CA GLU A 80 -21.51 -18.78 14.74
C GLU A 80 -22.24 -19.89 13.99
N GLN A 81 -23.01 -19.55 12.95
CA GLN A 81 -23.72 -20.54 12.12
C GLN A 81 -22.76 -21.53 11.45
N LYS A 82 -21.62 -21.05 10.96
CA LYS A 82 -20.56 -21.91 10.40
C LYS A 82 -19.94 -22.82 11.45
N ALA A 83 -19.70 -22.33 12.67
CA ALA A 83 -19.16 -23.12 13.77
C ALA A 83 -20.15 -24.23 14.21
N ILE A 84 -21.43 -23.89 14.38
CA ILE A 84 -22.51 -24.82 14.71
C ILE A 84 -22.57 -25.95 13.68
N SER A 85 -22.55 -25.60 12.39
CA SER A 85 -22.61 -26.57 11.31
C SER A 85 -21.33 -27.43 11.23
N LYS A 86 -20.16 -26.83 11.46
CA LYS A 86 -18.86 -27.52 11.39
C LYS A 86 -18.66 -28.54 12.51
N PHE A 87 -19.11 -28.22 13.72
CA PHE A 87 -18.88 -29.04 14.92
C PHE A 87 -20.12 -29.80 15.39
N ASN A 88 -21.28 -29.60 14.75
CA ASN A 88 -22.56 -30.22 15.11
C ASN A 88 -22.94 -29.99 16.58
N VAL A 89 -22.85 -28.73 17.03
CA VAL A 89 -23.10 -28.27 18.41
C VAL A 89 -24.15 -27.17 18.45
N THR A 90 -24.73 -26.90 19.62
CA THR A 90 -25.69 -25.80 19.78
C THR A 90 -24.99 -24.49 20.11
N GLN A 91 -25.68 -23.35 19.93
CA GLN A 91 -25.12 -22.02 20.24
C GLN A 91 -24.70 -21.88 21.71
N ALA A 92 -25.40 -22.54 22.64
CA ALA A 92 -25.06 -22.50 24.06
C ALA A 92 -23.75 -23.25 24.40
N ASP A 93 -23.27 -24.10 23.50
CA ASP A 93 -22.11 -24.95 23.72
C ASP A 93 -20.79 -24.27 23.35
N ILE A 94 -20.86 -23.19 22.58
CA ILE A 94 -19.70 -22.52 22.01
C ILE A 94 -19.64 -21.04 22.37
N SER A 95 -18.43 -20.50 22.39
CA SER A 95 -18.16 -19.07 22.45
C SER A 95 -17.14 -18.70 21.37
N LEU A 96 -17.34 -17.54 20.74
CA LEU A 96 -16.48 -17.06 19.66
C LEU A 96 -15.70 -15.83 20.11
N ARG A 97 -14.40 -15.83 19.81
CA ARG A 97 -13.51 -14.68 19.97
C ARG A 97 -12.91 -14.30 18.62
N GLN A 98 -13.11 -13.07 18.17
CA GLN A 98 -12.50 -12.59 16.92
C GLN A 98 -10.99 -12.46 17.08
N ASP A 99 -10.25 -12.76 16.03
CA ASP A 99 -8.81 -12.50 15.95
C ASP A 99 -8.52 -11.02 16.20
N GLU A 100 -7.49 -10.75 17.00
CA GLU A 100 -7.03 -9.41 17.36
C GLU A 100 -6.18 -8.77 16.26
N ASP A 101 -5.59 -9.61 15.41
CA ASP A 101 -4.81 -9.15 14.27
C ASP A 101 -5.66 -8.36 13.27
N VAL A 102 -4.98 -7.45 12.58
CA VAL A 102 -5.51 -6.71 11.44
C VAL A 102 -4.87 -7.21 10.14
N LEU A 103 -5.58 -6.99 9.04
CA LEU A 103 -5.08 -7.27 7.70
C LEU A 103 -3.96 -6.28 7.34
N ASP A 104 -2.93 -6.80 6.67
CA ASP A 104 -1.86 -6.01 6.08
C ASP A 104 -2.43 -4.91 5.16
N THR A 105 -1.86 -3.70 5.22
CA THR A 105 -2.35 -2.56 4.43
C THR A 105 -2.29 -2.84 2.92
N TRP A 106 -1.34 -3.66 2.48
CA TRP A 106 -1.25 -4.10 1.09
C TRP A 106 -2.42 -5.02 0.68
N PHE A 107 -3.01 -5.76 1.63
CA PHE A 107 -4.18 -6.61 1.35
C PHE A 107 -5.40 -5.77 1.01
N SER A 108 -5.72 -4.76 1.83
CA SER A 108 -6.83 -3.85 1.53
C SER A 108 -6.54 -3.00 0.29
N SER A 109 -5.31 -2.53 0.10
CA SER A 109 -4.93 -1.76 -1.09
C SER A 109 -5.08 -2.58 -2.38
N GLY A 110 -4.78 -3.88 -2.36
CA GLY A 110 -5.00 -4.78 -3.47
C GLY A 110 -6.48 -4.96 -3.86
N LEU A 111 -7.40 -4.64 -2.96
CA LEU A 111 -8.84 -4.69 -3.21
C LEU A 111 -9.41 -3.37 -3.76
N PHE A 112 -8.59 -2.33 -3.91
CA PHE A 112 -9.04 -1.01 -4.35
C PHE A 112 -9.85 -1.04 -5.65
N PRO A 113 -9.43 -1.74 -6.72
CA PRO A 113 -10.23 -1.82 -7.95
C PRO A 113 -11.65 -2.35 -7.69
N PHE A 114 -11.79 -3.38 -6.86
CA PHE A 114 -13.10 -3.97 -6.56
C PHE A 114 -13.98 -3.02 -5.74
N SER A 115 -13.40 -2.35 -4.75
CA SER A 115 -14.15 -1.42 -3.88
C SER A 115 -14.69 -0.19 -4.61
N VAL A 116 -13.97 0.30 -5.63
CA VAL A 116 -14.36 1.50 -6.38
C VAL A 116 -15.34 1.16 -7.49
N PHE A 117 -15.19 0.00 -8.14
CA PHE A 117 -16.02 -0.40 -9.28
C PHE A 117 -17.27 -1.21 -8.88
N GLY A 118 -17.70 -1.14 -7.62
CA GLY A 118 -19.00 -1.70 -7.19
C GLY A 118 -19.06 -3.22 -7.20
N TRP A 119 -17.92 -3.92 -7.09
CA TRP A 119 -17.92 -5.36 -6.87
C TRP A 119 -18.72 -5.69 -5.59
N PRO A 120 -19.62 -6.70 -5.59
CA PRO A 120 -19.66 -7.88 -6.48
C PRO A 120 -20.53 -7.76 -7.74
N ASP A 121 -21.10 -6.59 -8.05
CA ASP A 121 -21.94 -6.45 -9.23
C ASP A 121 -21.13 -6.54 -10.52
N LYS A 122 -21.76 -7.01 -11.60
CA LYS A 122 -21.10 -7.16 -12.90
C LYS A 122 -20.78 -5.79 -13.49
N VAL A 123 -19.49 -5.49 -13.58
CA VAL A 123 -18.97 -4.38 -14.37
C VAL A 123 -18.56 -4.86 -15.77
N THR A 124 -18.63 -3.94 -16.74
CA THR A 124 -18.24 -4.14 -18.14
C THR A 124 -16.78 -4.59 -18.28
N GLU A 125 -16.46 -5.28 -19.37
CA GLU A 125 -15.07 -5.62 -19.70
C GLU A 125 -14.24 -4.33 -19.88
N TYR A 126 -13.11 -4.24 -19.18
CA TYR A 126 -12.18 -3.12 -19.28
C TYR A 126 -10.87 -3.57 -19.90
N GLU A 127 -10.26 -2.69 -20.68
CA GLU A 127 -8.86 -2.85 -21.09
C GLU A 127 -7.96 -2.48 -19.90
N LEU A 128 -7.08 -3.40 -19.48
CA LEU A 128 -6.27 -3.22 -18.28
C LEU A 128 -4.84 -2.78 -18.64
N TRP A 129 -4.52 -1.52 -18.34
CA TRP A 129 -3.21 -0.95 -18.58
C TRP A 129 -2.57 -0.49 -17.27
N VAL A 130 -1.32 -0.86 -17.05
CA VAL A 130 -0.51 -0.42 -15.90
C VAL A 130 0.56 0.52 -16.42
N PHE A 131 0.41 1.80 -16.09
CA PHE A 131 1.41 2.82 -16.39
C PHE A 131 2.32 3.02 -15.18
N LEU A 132 3.62 2.81 -15.39
CA LEU A 132 4.67 3.06 -14.41
C LEU A 132 5.40 4.34 -14.79
N HIS A 133 5.44 5.30 -13.87
CA HIS A 133 6.17 6.55 -14.06
C HIS A 133 7.49 6.53 -13.25
N PRO A 134 8.52 7.29 -13.68
CA PRO A 134 9.75 7.41 -12.92
C PRO A 134 9.52 8.09 -11.56
N ILE A 135 10.40 7.79 -10.61
CA ILE A 135 10.40 8.42 -9.28
C ILE A 135 11.04 9.81 -9.39
N VAL A 136 10.37 10.83 -8.87
CA VAL A 136 10.92 12.18 -8.77
C VAL A 136 12.05 12.23 -7.72
N ARG A 137 13.15 12.88 -8.08
CA ARG A 137 14.38 12.96 -7.29
C ARG A 137 14.65 14.39 -6.85
N ASP A 138 15.45 14.53 -5.80
CA ASP A 138 15.99 15.84 -5.39
C ASP A 138 17.08 16.35 -6.35
N ALA A 139 17.58 17.56 -6.12
CA ALA A 139 18.62 18.21 -6.93
C ALA A 139 19.95 17.44 -6.97
N HIS A 140 20.14 16.42 -6.12
CA HIS A 140 21.32 15.57 -6.06
C HIS A 140 21.05 14.15 -6.57
N GLY A 141 19.88 13.90 -7.17
CA GLY A 141 19.51 12.61 -7.73
C GLY A 141 19.06 11.57 -6.71
N ARG A 142 18.85 11.94 -5.44
CA ARG A 142 18.32 11.03 -4.40
C ARG A 142 16.80 10.97 -4.48
N LYS A 143 16.22 9.83 -4.12
CA LYS A 143 14.76 9.69 -3.99
C LYS A 143 14.25 10.71 -2.96
N MET A 144 13.21 11.45 -3.30
CA MET A 144 12.53 12.28 -2.32
C MET A 144 11.80 11.39 -1.31
N SER A 145 12.06 11.60 -0.01
CA SER A 145 11.38 10.88 1.07
C SER A 145 11.29 11.72 2.33
N LYS A 146 10.17 11.57 3.05
CA LYS A 146 9.95 12.27 4.31
C LYS A 146 11.07 12.00 5.33
N SER A 147 11.61 10.78 5.34
CA SER A 147 12.72 10.37 6.20
C SER A 147 14.07 11.01 5.86
N LEU A 148 14.25 11.57 4.66
CA LEU A 148 15.48 12.29 4.30
C LEU A 148 15.31 13.81 4.45
N GLY A 149 14.11 14.29 4.75
CA GLY A 149 13.81 15.72 4.84
C GLY A 149 13.99 16.50 3.53
N ASN A 150 14.13 15.81 2.41
CA ASN A 150 14.34 16.40 1.08
C ASN A 150 13.04 16.49 0.25
N VAL A 151 11.88 16.41 0.91
CA VAL A 151 10.57 16.57 0.25
C VAL A 151 10.27 18.06 0.12
N ILE A 152 9.88 18.46 -1.08
CA ILE A 152 9.33 19.79 -1.35
C ILE A 152 7.81 19.65 -1.48
N ASP A 153 7.07 20.51 -0.79
CA ASP A 153 5.61 20.58 -0.97
C ASP A 153 5.32 21.14 -2.38
N PRO A 154 4.49 20.47 -3.21
CA PRO A 154 4.13 21.01 -4.51
C PRO A 154 3.49 22.40 -4.42
N LEU A 155 2.81 22.74 -3.34
CA LEU A 155 2.21 24.06 -3.15
C LEU A 155 3.25 25.17 -2.97
N ASP A 156 4.42 24.85 -2.39
CA ASP A 156 5.53 25.78 -2.23
C ASP A 156 6.16 26.13 -3.59
N VAL A 157 6.14 25.19 -4.53
CA VAL A 157 6.55 25.43 -5.92
C VAL A 157 5.50 26.24 -6.66
N VAL A 158 4.22 25.93 -6.47
CA VAL A 158 3.11 26.65 -7.13
C VAL A 158 3.03 28.11 -6.69
N LYS A 159 3.14 28.39 -5.38
CA LYS A 159 2.90 29.73 -4.80
C LYS A 159 4.18 30.48 -4.40
N GLY A 160 5.33 29.81 -4.48
CA GLY A 160 6.58 30.31 -3.92
C GLY A 160 6.61 30.20 -2.38
N ILE A 161 7.82 30.11 -1.83
CA ILE A 161 8.05 30.12 -0.39
C ILE A 161 9.44 30.68 -0.10
N SER A 162 9.59 31.43 0.99
CA SER A 162 10.90 31.89 1.44
C SER A 162 11.70 30.77 2.10
N LEU A 163 13.03 30.92 2.18
CA LEU A 163 13.89 29.99 2.92
C LEU A 163 13.44 29.82 4.38
N ALA A 164 13.04 30.91 5.03
CA ALA A 164 12.53 30.88 6.40
C ALA A 164 11.23 30.06 6.50
N GLY A 165 10.35 30.13 5.49
CA GLY A 165 9.14 29.31 5.41
C GLY A 165 9.46 27.83 5.27
N LEU A 166 10.39 27.46 4.38
CA LEU A 166 10.85 26.07 4.19
C LEU A 166 11.42 25.47 5.49
N GLN A 167 12.25 26.24 6.18
CA GLN A 167 12.84 25.80 7.45
C GLN A 167 11.78 25.74 8.56
N GLY A 168 10.81 26.67 8.56
CA GLY A 168 9.67 26.64 9.49
C GLY A 168 8.88 25.34 9.38
N ARG A 169 8.55 24.91 8.16
CA ARG A 169 7.88 23.62 7.89
C ARG A 169 8.69 22.43 8.40
N LEU A 170 9.99 22.42 8.12
CA LEU A 170 10.88 21.35 8.56
C LEU A 170 10.97 21.25 10.09
N LEU A 171 10.84 22.36 10.81
CA LEU A 171 10.88 22.39 12.27
C LEU A 171 9.54 22.03 12.92
N GLN A 172 8.41 22.38 12.27
CA GLN A 172 7.06 22.21 12.83
C GLN A 172 6.38 20.90 12.43
N ASP A 173 6.51 20.50 11.15
CA ASP A 173 5.71 19.42 10.54
C ASP A 173 6.49 18.10 10.40
N SER A 174 7.76 18.07 10.83
CA SER A 174 8.67 16.94 10.58
C SER A 174 8.84 16.03 11.80
N ASN A 175 8.71 14.71 11.55
CA ASN A 175 9.05 13.66 12.52
C ASN A 175 10.54 13.26 12.48
N LEU A 176 11.39 14.06 11.86
CA LEU A 176 12.82 13.76 11.74
C LEU A 176 13.57 13.93 13.05
N GLU A 177 14.63 13.14 13.23
CA GLU A 177 15.57 13.32 14.32
C GLU A 177 16.27 14.69 14.22
N ALA A 178 16.70 15.26 15.34
CA ALA A 178 17.31 16.60 15.38
C ALA A 178 18.52 16.73 14.44
N ALA A 179 19.37 15.69 14.36
CA ALA A 179 20.53 15.68 13.47
C ALA A 179 20.15 15.62 11.98
N GLU A 180 19.06 14.94 11.62
CA GLU A 180 18.53 14.92 10.26
C GLU A 180 17.87 16.25 9.88
N ARG A 181 17.16 16.87 10.82
CA ARG A 181 16.60 18.22 10.63
C ARG A 181 17.69 19.25 10.33
N GLN A 182 18.80 19.23 11.05
CA GLN A 182 19.90 20.16 10.78
C GLN A 182 20.49 19.95 9.39
N ARG A 183 20.76 18.69 9.01
CA ARG A 183 21.27 18.34 7.67
C ARG A 183 20.31 18.76 6.56
N ALA A 184 19.01 18.55 6.76
CA ALA A 184 18.00 18.98 5.80
C ALA A 184 17.90 20.51 5.71
N ALA A 185 17.98 21.24 6.82
CA ALA A 185 17.98 22.70 6.85
C ALA A 185 19.20 23.32 6.14
N ASP A 186 20.38 22.73 6.34
CA ASP A 186 21.61 23.14 5.65
C ASP A 186 21.52 22.85 4.14
N GLY A 187 20.91 21.72 3.77
CA GLY A 187 20.59 21.39 2.37
C GLY A 187 19.65 22.41 1.73
N GLN A 188 18.54 22.74 2.40
CA GLN A 188 17.60 23.76 1.92
C GLN A 188 18.28 25.12 1.73
N LYS A 189 19.16 25.52 2.66
CA LYS A 189 19.89 26.78 2.54
C LYS A 189 20.84 26.81 1.34
N ARG A 190 21.47 25.68 1.02
CA ARG A 190 22.35 25.55 -0.13
C ARG A 190 21.58 25.53 -1.45
N ASP A 191 20.50 24.76 -1.51
CA ASP A 191 19.77 24.49 -2.74
C ASP A 191 18.76 25.61 -3.07
N TYR A 192 18.21 26.25 -2.04
CA TYR A 192 17.20 27.31 -2.14
C TYR A 192 17.58 28.54 -1.26
N PRO A 193 18.71 29.21 -1.55
CA PRO A 193 19.21 30.30 -0.69
C PRO A 193 18.25 31.49 -0.56
N GLN A 194 17.39 31.72 -1.55
CA GLN A 194 16.36 32.75 -1.55
C GLN A 194 14.93 32.17 -1.38
N GLY A 195 14.82 30.87 -1.10
CA GLY A 195 13.57 30.14 -1.19
C GLY A 195 13.25 29.64 -2.61
N ILE A 196 12.02 29.18 -2.80
CA ILE A 196 11.52 28.69 -4.08
C ILE A 196 10.69 29.81 -4.73
N PRO A 197 11.01 30.22 -5.97
CA PRO A 197 10.22 31.21 -6.67
C PRO A 197 8.84 30.64 -7.05
N GLU A 198 7.84 31.51 -7.08
CA GLU A 198 6.51 31.16 -7.58
C GLU A 198 6.58 30.81 -9.07
N CYS A 199 6.17 29.59 -9.44
CA CYS A 199 6.11 29.18 -10.85
C CYS A 199 4.69 28.89 -11.36
N GLY A 200 3.71 28.77 -10.46
CA GLY A 200 2.34 28.41 -10.82
C GLY A 200 2.12 26.93 -11.12
N THR A 201 0.85 26.52 -11.15
CA THR A 201 0.42 25.12 -11.31
C THR A 201 0.79 24.54 -12.67
N ASP A 202 0.63 25.31 -13.74
CA ASP A 202 0.86 24.82 -15.10
C ASP A 202 2.34 24.56 -15.38
N ALA A 203 3.22 25.43 -14.88
CA ALA A 203 4.67 25.23 -15.00
C ALA A 203 5.10 23.94 -14.28
N LEU A 204 4.60 23.69 -13.07
CA LEU A 204 4.88 22.47 -12.32
C LEU A 204 4.39 21.22 -13.06
N ARG A 205 3.15 21.24 -13.55
CA ARG A 205 2.58 20.11 -14.31
C ARG A 205 3.35 19.84 -15.59
N PHE A 206 3.68 20.88 -16.36
CA PHE A 206 4.43 20.75 -17.61
C PHE A 206 5.83 20.20 -17.35
N ALA A 207 6.52 20.69 -16.33
CA ALA A 207 7.84 20.19 -15.93
C ALA A 207 7.80 18.70 -15.55
N LEU A 208 6.82 18.28 -14.73
CA LEU A 208 6.66 16.88 -14.33
C LEU A 208 6.28 15.97 -15.51
N ALA A 209 5.40 16.43 -16.40
CA ALA A 209 5.05 15.68 -17.61
C ALA A 209 6.25 15.54 -18.57
N ALA A 210 7.01 16.62 -18.77
CA ALA A 210 8.25 16.59 -19.56
C ALA A 210 9.31 15.67 -18.94
N TYR A 211 9.41 15.63 -17.60
CA TYR A 211 10.30 14.72 -16.89
C TYR A 211 10.00 13.25 -17.18
N MET A 212 8.73 12.86 -17.34
CA MET A 212 8.35 11.49 -17.71
C MET A 212 8.96 11.06 -19.06
N SER A 213 8.97 11.95 -20.05
CA SER A 213 9.57 11.68 -21.36
C SER A 213 11.10 11.50 -21.31
N GLN A 214 11.77 12.12 -20.33
CA GLN A 214 13.21 11.98 -20.13
C GLN A 214 13.54 10.68 -19.39
N GLY A 215 12.70 10.26 -18.43
CA GLY A 215 12.81 8.98 -17.73
C GLY A 215 12.74 7.76 -18.67
N GLU A 216 11.90 7.83 -19.70
CA GLU A 216 11.83 6.80 -20.76
C GLU A 216 13.06 6.80 -21.69
N ARG A 217 13.73 7.95 -21.85
CA ARG A 217 14.93 8.11 -22.69
C ARG A 217 16.24 7.80 -21.97
N THR A 218 16.26 7.78 -20.64
CA THR A 218 17.49 7.64 -19.85
C THR A 218 17.90 6.18 -19.65
N GLY A 219 18.19 5.52 -20.77
CA GLY A 219 19.32 4.61 -20.90
C GLY A 219 20.65 5.33 -21.20
N ARG A 220 20.66 6.68 -21.28
CA ARG A 220 21.87 7.50 -21.43
C ARG A 220 21.74 8.88 -20.75
N VAL A 221 22.67 9.12 -19.82
CA VAL A 221 23.39 10.37 -19.48
C VAL A 221 22.64 11.71 -19.57
N LEU A 222 22.45 12.34 -18.40
CA LEU A 222 23.04 13.65 -18.05
C LEU A 222 23.54 13.58 -16.60
#